data_AF-A0A016VC08-F1
#
_entry.id   AF-A0A016VC08-F1
#
_cell.length_a   1.000
_cell.length_b   1.000
_cell.length_c   1.000
_cell.angle_alpha   90.00
_cell.angle_beta   90.00
_cell.angle_gamma   90.00
#
_symmetry.space_group_name_H-M   'P 1'
#
loop_
_entity.id
_entity.type
_entity.pdbx_description
1 polymer ?
#
loop_
_entity_poly.entity_id
_entity_poly.type
_entity_poly.pdbx_seq_one_letter_code
_entity_poly.pdbx_strand_id
1 'polypeptide(L)'
;MQFEVLSHTYQAMEMLYMHSFNSLIVYLVADIIQDEIRDAFMYMMTSAHPLFGASFAVLLVSSIFFQYATFACIEQNGALTTQILSNVRAAFQIFIAYFLSIYLFYDVSPGFLNYLGLLCTGCAAYYLYNQRNSDSMPQKSQWASKA
;
A
#
# COMPACT_ATOMS: atom_id res chain seq x y z
N MET A 1 -12.81 10.09 -8.87
CA MET A 1 -13.74 11.24 -8.87
C MET A 1 -14.37 11.49 -7.50
N GLN A 2 -15.10 10.54 -6.89
CA GLN A 2 -15.76 10.79 -5.59
C GLN A 2 -14.80 10.93 -4.39
N PHE A 3 -13.71 10.15 -4.35
CA PHE A 3 -12.67 10.23 -3.31
C PHE A 3 -11.84 11.53 -3.36
N GLU A 4 -11.65 12.06 -4.56
CA GLU A 4 -10.85 13.27 -4.84
C GLU A 4 -11.59 14.55 -4.42
N VAL A 5 -12.92 14.55 -4.54
CA VAL A 5 -13.77 15.60 -3.97
C VAL A 5 -13.79 15.54 -2.43
N LEU A 6 -13.75 14.35 -1.85
CA LEU A 6 -13.68 14.16 -0.40
C LEU A 6 -12.34 14.63 0.19
N SER A 7 -11.22 14.39 -0.50
CA SER A 7 -9.89 14.81 -0.04
C SER A 7 -9.66 16.31 -0.04
N HIS A 8 -10.47 17.07 -0.80
CA HIS A 8 -10.46 18.53 -0.74
C HIS A 8 -11.26 19.11 0.44
N THR A 9 -12.06 18.29 1.11
CA THR A 9 -13.04 18.74 2.12
C THR A 9 -12.68 18.26 3.54
N TYR A 10 -12.03 17.11 3.67
CA TYR A 10 -11.69 16.47 4.95
C TYR A 10 -10.18 16.35 5.13
N GLN A 11 -9.71 16.49 6.37
CA GLN A 11 -8.29 16.35 6.69
C GLN A 11 -7.87 14.87 6.57
N ALA A 12 -6.63 14.58 6.19
CA ALA A 12 -6.15 13.21 5.97
C ALA A 12 -6.44 12.24 7.13
N MET A 13 -6.44 12.74 8.36
CA MET A 13 -6.73 11.94 9.55
C MET A 13 -8.21 11.57 9.68
N GLU A 14 -9.13 12.43 9.24
CA GLU A 14 -10.57 12.16 9.24
C GLU A 14 -10.93 11.14 8.16
N MET A 15 -10.28 11.21 6.99
CA MET A 15 -10.42 10.20 5.94
C MET A 15 -9.88 8.84 6.38
N LEU A 16 -8.74 8.81 7.07
CA LEU A 16 -8.19 7.57 7.63
C LEU A 16 -9.14 6.96 8.68
N TYR A 17 -9.74 7.76 9.54
CA TYR A 17 -10.73 7.32 10.52
C TYR A 17 -11.99 6.73 9.86
N MET A 18 -12.60 7.47 8.94
CA MET A 18 -13.83 7.03 8.23
C MET A 18 -13.58 5.77 7.39
N HIS A 19 -12.43 5.69 6.72
CA HIS A 19 -12.09 4.52 5.93
C HIS A 19 -11.85 3.30 6.83
N SER A 20 -11.10 3.46 7.92
CA SER A 20 -10.81 2.36 8.85
C SER A 20 -12.09 1.82 9.47
N PHE A 21 -13.01 2.70 9.87
CA PHE A 21 -14.30 2.32 10.46
C PHE A 21 -15.21 1.58 9.47
N ASN A 22 -15.32 2.09 8.23
CA ASN A 22 -16.15 1.45 7.20
C ASN A 22 -15.58 0.12 6.71
N SER A 23 -14.25 0.00 6.64
CA SER A 23 -13.62 -1.26 6.26
C SER A 23 -13.64 -2.30 7.38
N LEU A 24 -13.70 -1.89 8.65
CA LEU A 24 -13.72 -2.80 9.79
C LEU A 24 -14.88 -3.79 9.71
N ILE A 25 -16.10 -3.33 9.42
CA ILE A 25 -17.29 -4.20 9.31
C ILE A 25 -17.14 -5.19 8.15
N VAL A 26 -16.63 -4.75 7.01
CA VAL A 26 -16.45 -5.60 5.82
C VAL A 26 -15.38 -6.65 6.08
N TYR A 27 -14.26 -6.27 6.70
CA TYR A 27 -13.20 -7.21 7.06
C TYR A 27 -13.66 -8.19 8.13
N LEU A 28 -14.43 -7.76 9.13
CA LEU A 28 -14.93 -8.61 10.20
C LEU A 28 -15.96 -9.63 9.69
N VAL A 29 -16.79 -9.25 8.71
CA VAL A 29 -17.69 -10.18 8.02
C VAL A 29 -16.91 -11.15 7.12
N ALA A 30 -15.87 -10.68 6.44
CA ALA A 30 -15.00 -11.54 5.64
C ALA A 30 -14.25 -12.57 6.51
N ASP A 31 -13.74 -12.15 7.67
CA ASP A 31 -13.08 -12.99 8.69
C ASP A 31 -14.01 -14.13 9.15
N ILE A 32 -15.25 -13.79 9.53
CA ILE A 32 -16.25 -14.77 10.00
C ILE A 32 -16.60 -15.79 8.91
N ILE A 33 -16.70 -15.36 7.65
CA ILE A 33 -17.11 -16.22 6.54
C ILE A 33 -15.95 -17.08 6.04
N GLN A 34 -14.72 -16.58 6.07
CA GLN A 34 -13.57 -17.21 5.45
C GLN A 34 -12.77 -18.08 6.43
N ASP A 35 -12.65 -17.69 7.70
CA ASP A 35 -11.68 -18.28 8.63
C ASP A 35 -12.31 -19.20 9.70
N GLU A 36 -13.59 -19.07 10.04
CA GLU A 36 -14.16 -19.86 11.16
C GLU A 36 -14.34 -21.38 10.90
N ILE A 37 -14.35 -21.85 9.65
CA ILE A 37 -14.57 -23.28 9.35
C ILE A 37 -13.26 -24.04 9.07
N ARG A 38 -12.19 -23.37 8.64
CA ARG A 38 -10.90 -24.01 8.31
C ARG A 38 -9.84 -23.79 9.39
N ASP A 39 -9.89 -22.70 10.15
CA ASP A 39 -8.77 -22.26 10.98
C ASP A 39 -8.86 -22.61 12.47
N ALA A 40 -10.02 -23.05 12.98
CA ALA A 40 -10.13 -23.54 14.37
C ALA A 40 -9.17 -24.70 14.70
N PHE A 41 -8.71 -25.48 13.71
CA PHE A 41 -7.78 -26.59 13.91
C PHE A 41 -6.29 -26.22 13.69
N MET A 42 -6.00 -25.16 12.91
CA MET A 42 -4.63 -24.76 12.55
C MET A 42 -4.10 -23.60 13.44
N TYR A 43 -5.00 -22.75 13.96
CA TYR A 43 -4.66 -21.66 14.88
C TYR A 43 -4.18 -22.15 16.25
N MET A 44 -4.69 -23.28 16.75
CA MET A 44 -4.31 -23.77 18.09
C MET A 44 -2.86 -24.27 18.16
N MET A 45 -2.27 -24.71 17.03
CA MET A 45 -0.85 -25.10 16.98
C MET A 45 0.10 -23.95 16.63
N THR A 46 -0.34 -22.93 15.88
CA THR A 46 0.55 -21.88 15.35
C THR A 46 0.59 -20.61 16.22
N SER A 47 -0.52 -20.26 16.89
CA SER A 47 -0.61 -19.08 17.76
C SER A 47 0.23 -19.18 19.04
N ALA A 48 0.70 -20.37 19.40
CA ALA A 48 1.53 -20.61 20.58
C ALA A 48 3.00 -20.16 20.40
N HIS A 49 3.45 -19.88 19.17
CA HIS A 49 4.85 -19.54 18.92
C HIS A 49 5.09 -18.03 19.08
N PRO A 50 5.97 -17.58 19.99
CA PRO A 50 6.20 -16.15 20.25
C PRO A 50 6.69 -15.36 19.02
N LEU A 51 7.35 -16.05 18.06
CA LEU A 51 7.75 -15.44 16.79
C LEU A 51 6.55 -15.02 15.92
N PHE A 52 5.43 -15.74 15.99
CA PHE A 52 4.20 -15.37 15.27
C PHE A 52 3.66 -14.04 15.81
N GLY A 53 3.52 -13.93 17.13
CA GLY A 53 3.08 -12.68 17.78
C GLY A 53 3.97 -11.49 17.46
N ALA A 54 5.30 -11.68 17.46
CA ALA A 54 6.25 -10.63 17.09
C ALA A 54 6.11 -10.20 15.62
N SER A 55 6.01 -11.15 14.68
CA SER A 55 5.81 -10.83 13.26
C SER A 55 4.47 -10.12 13.01
N PHE A 56 3.42 -10.54 13.69
CA PHE A 56 2.09 -9.93 13.59
C PHE A 56 2.10 -8.48 14.08
N ALA A 57 2.72 -8.20 15.23
CA ALA A 57 2.85 -6.84 15.75
C ALA A 57 3.62 -5.92 14.78
N VAL A 58 4.71 -6.40 14.18
CA VAL A 58 5.49 -5.65 13.18
C VAL A 58 4.66 -5.37 11.93
N LEU A 59 3.91 -6.36 11.43
CA LEU A 59 3.04 -6.19 10.27
C LEU A 59 1.92 -5.19 10.53
N LEU A 60 1.32 -5.20 11.72
CA LEU A 60 0.24 -4.30 12.10
C LEU A 60 0.74 -2.85 12.16
N VAL A 61 1.86 -2.62 12.85
CA VAL A 61 2.47 -1.28 12.95
C VAL A 61 2.90 -0.78 11.56
N SER A 62 3.57 -1.63 10.77
CA SER A 62 3.98 -1.31 9.40
C SER A 62 2.78 -0.92 8.52
N SER A 63 1.67 -1.66 8.62
CA SER A 63 0.45 -1.40 7.84
C SER A 63 -0.15 -0.03 8.16
N ILE A 64 -0.17 0.39 9.43
CA ILE A 64 -0.64 1.73 9.83
C ILE A 64 0.20 2.82 9.16
N PHE A 65 1.54 2.70 9.18
CA PHE A 65 2.43 3.67 8.56
C PHE A 65 2.26 3.71 7.04
N PHE A 66 2.13 2.56 6.38
CA PHE A 66 1.89 2.49 4.93
C PHE A 66 0.54 3.11 4.55
N GLN A 67 -0.50 2.90 5.35
CA GLN A 67 -1.82 3.49 5.15
C GLN A 67 -1.74 5.02 5.24
N TYR A 68 -1.10 5.54 6.29
CA TYR A 68 -0.90 6.97 6.49
C TYR A 68 -0.12 7.61 5.33
N ALA A 69 1.00 7.00 4.93
CA ALA A 69 1.81 7.49 3.81
C ALA A 69 1.03 7.52 2.49
N THR A 70 0.14 6.55 2.27
CA THR A 70 -0.71 6.50 1.08
C THR A 70 -1.68 7.69 1.05
N PHE A 71 -2.33 8.00 2.17
CA PHE A 71 -3.23 9.17 2.23
C PHE A 71 -2.49 10.50 2.07
N ALA A 72 -1.30 10.64 2.68
CA ALA A 72 -0.47 11.84 2.49
C ALA A 72 -0.05 12.02 1.02
N CYS A 73 0.28 10.93 0.32
CA CYS A 73 0.58 10.97 -1.11
C CYS A 73 -0.61 11.39 -1.96
N ILE A 74 -1.82 10.90 -1.64
CA ILE A 74 -3.07 11.27 -2.32
C ILE A 74 -3.36 12.76 -2.14
N GLU A 75 -3.22 13.29 -0.92
CA GLU A 75 -3.47 14.69 -0.62
C GLU A 75 -2.55 15.63 -1.42
N GLN A 76 -1.27 15.26 -1.57
CA GLN A 76 -0.28 16.13 -2.22
C GLN A 76 -0.21 15.97 -3.75
N ASN A 77 -0.45 14.78 -4.28
CA ASN A 77 -0.20 14.46 -5.70
C ASN A 77 -1.47 14.09 -6.48
N GLY A 78 -2.60 13.89 -5.79
CA GLY A 78 -3.84 13.38 -6.37
C GLY A 78 -3.88 11.85 -6.45
N ALA A 79 -5.06 11.30 -6.75
CA ALA A 79 -5.31 9.86 -6.72
C ALA A 79 -4.61 9.13 -7.88
N LEU A 80 -4.57 9.73 -9.08
CA LEU A 80 -4.01 9.09 -10.27
C LEU A 80 -2.49 8.85 -10.16
N THR A 81 -1.73 9.87 -9.76
CA THR A 81 -0.27 9.77 -9.62
C THR A 81 0.11 8.81 -8.49
N THR A 82 -0.65 8.82 -7.39
CA THR A 82 -0.43 7.90 -6.26
C THR A 82 -0.70 6.45 -6.66
N GLN A 83 -1.73 6.19 -7.49
CA GLN A 83 -2.01 4.85 -8.00
C GLN A 83 -0.89 4.35 -8.92
N ILE A 84 -0.37 5.21 -9.81
CA ILE A 84 0.74 4.81 -10.69
C ILE A 84 2.00 4.53 -9.86
N LEU A 85 2.30 5.37 -8.86
CA LEU A 85 3.41 5.14 -7.93
C LEU A 85 3.25 3.84 -7.13
N SER A 86 2.02 3.49 -6.73
CA SER A 86 1.72 2.22 -6.06
C SER A 86 2.01 1.01 -6.97
N ASN A 87 1.69 1.11 -8.25
CA ASN A 87 2.00 0.07 -9.24
C ASN A 87 3.51 -0.07 -9.47
N VAL A 88 4.24 1.05 -9.52
CA VAL A 88 5.71 1.06 -9.61
C VAL A 88 6.32 0.36 -8.39
N ARG A 89 5.86 0.70 -7.17
CA ARG A 89 6.27 0.04 -5.93
C ARG A 89 6.01 -1.47 -5.97
N ALA A 90 4.82 -1.89 -6.42
CA ALA A 90 4.46 -3.31 -6.53
C ALA A 90 5.38 -4.06 -7.50
N ALA A 91 5.73 -3.46 -8.64
CA ALA A 91 6.67 -4.08 -9.59
C ALA A 91 8.07 -4.29 -8.98
N PHE A 92 8.58 -3.32 -8.23
CA PHE A 92 9.85 -3.47 -7.51
C PHE A 92 9.76 -4.53 -6.40
N GLN A 93 8.67 -4.56 -5.64
CA GLN A 93 8.45 -5.58 -4.60
C GLN A 93 8.44 -6.99 -5.18
N ILE A 94 7.74 -7.20 -6.30
CA ILE A 94 7.69 -8.48 -7.01
C ILE A 94 9.09 -8.89 -7.49
N PHE A 95 9.85 -7.95 -8.04
CA PHE A 95 11.22 -8.22 -8.48
C PHE A 95 12.12 -8.67 -7.32
N ILE A 96 12.10 -7.94 -6.20
CA ILE A 96 12.87 -8.31 -5.00
C ILE A 96 12.43 -9.68 -4.47
N ALA A 97 11.12 -9.95 -4.45
CA ALA A 97 10.58 -11.24 -4.02
C ALA A 97 11.08 -12.41 -4.89
N TYR A 98 11.17 -12.22 -6.22
CA TYR A 98 11.75 -13.23 -7.12
C TYR A 98 13.24 -13.49 -6.85
N PHE A 99 14.03 -12.43 -6.63
CA PHE A 99 15.45 -12.62 -6.30
C PHE A 99 15.63 -13.36 -4.97
N LEU A 100 14.80 -13.03 -3.98
CA LEU A 100 14.81 -13.69 -2.69
C LEU A 100 14.32 -15.14 -2.80
N SER A 101 13.29 -15.44 -3.60
CA SER A 101 12.75 -16.79 -3.74
C SER A 101 13.74 -17.74 -4.44
N ILE A 102 14.47 -17.27 -5.44
CA ILE A 102 15.54 -18.04 -6.09
C ILE A 102 16.64 -18.37 -5.08
N TYR A 103 17.05 -17.37 -4.27
CA TYR A 103 18.14 -17.56 -3.31
C TYR A 103 17.76 -18.47 -2.13
N LEU A 104 16.52 -18.35 -1.63
CA LEU A 104 16.09 -19.03 -0.41
C LEU A 104 15.43 -20.39 -0.68
N PHE A 105 14.70 -20.51 -1.78
CA PHE A 105 13.85 -21.68 -2.08
C PHE A 105 14.23 -22.42 -3.37
N TYR A 106 15.25 -21.95 -4.12
CA TYR A 106 15.59 -22.49 -5.45
C TYR A 106 14.37 -22.55 -6.39
N ASP A 107 13.49 -21.55 -6.27
CA ASP A 107 12.23 -21.48 -7.00
C ASP A 107 12.43 -21.00 -8.45
N VAL A 108 11.37 -21.01 -9.26
CA VAL A 108 11.39 -20.67 -10.70
C VAL A 108 12.00 -19.30 -10.96
N SER A 109 13.03 -19.27 -11.81
CA SER A 109 13.70 -18.04 -12.23
C SER A 109 12.79 -17.14 -13.08
N PRO A 110 12.84 -15.80 -12.92
CA PRO A 110 12.05 -14.87 -13.71
C PRO A 110 12.41 -15.00 -15.20
N GLY A 111 11.38 -15.14 -16.03
CA GLY A 111 11.55 -15.17 -17.49
C GLY A 111 11.83 -13.80 -18.08
N PHE A 112 12.19 -13.76 -19.37
CA PHE A 112 12.46 -12.53 -20.11
C PHE A 112 11.35 -11.48 -20.01
N LEU A 113 10.09 -11.89 -20.04
CA LEU A 113 8.93 -10.99 -19.95
C LEU A 113 8.85 -10.24 -18.60
N ASN A 114 9.33 -10.84 -17.51
CA ASN A 114 9.33 -10.18 -16.19
C ASN A 114 10.34 -9.03 -16.15
N TYR A 115 11.52 -9.25 -16.73
CA TYR A 115 12.53 -8.20 -16.88
C TYR A 115 12.07 -7.08 -17.82
N LEU A 116 11.40 -7.43 -18.93
CA LEU A 116 10.81 -6.46 -19.83
C LEU A 116 9.71 -5.63 -19.14
N GLY A 117 8.84 -6.27 -18.35
CA GLY A 117 7.82 -5.61 -17.56
C GLY A 117 8.41 -4.62 -16.53
N LEU A 118 9.51 -4.99 -15.87
CA LEU A 118 10.21 -4.09 -14.96
C LEU A 118 10.79 -2.86 -15.69
N LEU A 119 11.42 -3.06 -16.85
CA LEU A 119 11.95 -1.96 -17.66
C LEU A 119 10.84 -1.01 -18.11
N CYS A 120 9.70 -1.54 -18.60
CA CYS A 120 8.54 -0.72 -18.98
C CYS A 120 8.02 0.10 -17.79
N THR A 121 7.99 -0.49 -16.60
CA THR A 121 7.54 0.18 -15.37
C THR A 121 8.52 1.27 -14.94
N GLY A 122 9.84 1.03 -15.10
CA GLY A 122 10.89 2.02 -14.86
C GLY A 122 10.82 3.20 -15.85
N CYS A 123 10.58 2.94 -17.13
CA CYS A 123 10.38 3.97 -18.14
C CYS A 123 9.12 4.82 -17.84
N ALA A 124 8.02 4.19 -17.44
CA ALA A 124 6.80 4.89 -17.05
C ALA A 124 7.02 5.78 -15.81
N ALA A 125 7.77 5.29 -14.81
CA ALA A 125 8.14 6.09 -13.64
C ALA A 125 9.03 7.28 -14.00
N TYR A 126 10.02 7.09 -14.88
CA TYR A 126 10.89 8.16 -15.36
C TYR A 126 10.12 9.23 -16.14
N TYR A 127 9.20 8.81 -17.01
CA TYR A 127 8.34 9.73 -17.75
C TYR A 127 7.49 10.60 -16.80
N LEU A 128 6.88 10.00 -15.77
CA LEU A 128 6.12 10.74 -14.77
C LEU A 128 6.97 11.70 -13.93
N TYR A 129 8.19 11.28 -13.57
CA TYR A 129 9.12 12.16 -12.88
C TYR A 129 9.47 13.38 -13.73
N ASN A 130 9.70 13.18 -15.02
CA ASN A 130 10.05 14.26 -15.93
C ASN A 130 8.85 15.19 -16.21
N GLN A 131 7.63 14.65 -16.26
CA GLN A 131 6.40 15.45 -16.38
C GLN A 131 6.19 16.37 -15.17
N ARG A 132 6.49 15.88 -13.96
CA ARG A 132 6.35 16.65 -12.71
C ARG A 132 7.30 17.86 -12.63
N ASN A 133 8.46 17.81 -13.29
CA ASN A 133 9.38 18.95 -13.35
C ASN A 133 8.89 20.07 -14.30
N SER A 134 8.02 19.76 -15.25
CA SER A 134 7.42 20.75 -16.17
C SER A 134 6.21 21.46 -15.56
N ASP A 135 5.46 20.78 -14.69
CA ASP A 135 4.31 21.33 -13.97
C ASP A 135 4.70 21.65 -12.52
N SER A 136 5.32 22.81 -12.29
CA SER A 136 5.44 23.38 -10.94
C SER A 136 4.05 23.77 -10.43
N MET A 137 3.30 22.81 -9.88
CA MET A 137 2.02 23.07 -9.25
C MET A 137 2.21 23.97 -8.03
N PRO A 138 1.39 25.02 -7.86
CA PRO A 138 1.56 25.98 -6.78
C PRO A 138 1.32 25.29 -5.44
N GLN A 139 2.32 25.38 -4.58
CA GLN A 139 2.23 25.07 -3.17
C GLN A 139 1.06 25.87 -2.58
N LYS A 140 0.00 25.21 -2.09
CA LYS A 140 -0.99 25.89 -1.24
C LYS A 140 -0.32 26.24 0.09
N SER A 141 0.34 27.40 0.10
CA SER A 141 0.44 28.24 1.29
C SER A 141 -0.98 28.62 1.68
N GLN A 142 -1.48 28.10 2.80
CA GLN A 142 -2.41 28.75 3.73
C GLN A 142 -2.98 27.73 4.74
N TRP A 143 -2.29 27.53 5.88
CA TRP A 143 -2.92 27.68 7.20
C TRP A 143 -1.91 27.67 8.37
N ALA A 144 -1.03 28.67 8.42
CA ALA A 144 -0.43 29.16 9.69
C ALA A 144 -1.22 30.38 10.21
N SER A 145 -2.55 30.35 10.05
CA SER A 145 -3.44 31.45 10.43
C SER A 145 -4.83 30.94 10.80
N LYS A 146 -4.89 29.99 11.73
CA LYS A 146 -5.94 29.96 12.74
C LYS A 146 -5.29 29.46 14.02
N ALA A 147 -4.90 30.45 14.81
CA ALA A 147 -4.90 30.33 16.27
C ALA A 147 -6.28 29.89 16.76
#